data_AF-A0A966JMZ3-F1
#
_entry.id   AF-A0A966JMZ3-F1
#
_cell.length_a   1.000
_cell.length_b   1.000
_cell.length_c   1.000
_cell.angle_alpha   90.00
_cell.angle_beta   90.00
_cell.angle_gamma   90.00
#
_symmetry.space_group_name_H-M   'P 1'
#
loop_
_entity.id
_entity.type
_entity.pdbx_description
1 polymer ?
#
loop_
_entity_poly.entity_id
_entity_poly.type
_entity_poly.pdbx_seq_one_letter_code
_entity_poly.pdbx_strand_id
1 'polypeptide(L)'
;VRFDEKDKPGISNLLTIHSSLSGRSISALESEFVGKGYGDFKSEVAEVVTSYFEPVRSKTMELLADESSLLRILNEGSQKARDVASVTLQNTYSALGLVPKNK
;
A
#
# COMPACT_ATOMS: atom_id res chain seq x y z
N VAL A 1 -14.44 14.10 -20.80
CA VAL A 1 -14.47 13.17 -19.64
C VAL A 1 -15.28 13.83 -18.54
N ARG A 2 -16.23 13.14 -17.89
CA ARG A 2 -17.11 13.73 -16.84
C ARG A 2 -17.39 12.71 -15.76
N PHE A 3 -17.37 13.15 -14.51
CA PHE A 3 -17.76 12.39 -13.34
C PHE A 3 -19.29 12.25 -13.28
N ASP A 4 -19.75 11.02 -13.35
CA ASP A 4 -21.13 10.62 -13.15
C ASP A 4 -21.14 9.13 -12.75
N GLU A 5 -21.41 8.83 -11.49
CA GLU A 5 -21.35 7.46 -10.99
C GLU A 5 -22.45 6.57 -11.57
N LYS A 6 -23.59 7.15 -11.97
CA LYS A 6 -24.74 6.40 -12.49
C LYS A 6 -24.60 6.14 -13.98
N ASP A 7 -24.31 7.19 -14.74
CA ASP A 7 -24.32 7.12 -16.20
C ASP A 7 -22.94 6.82 -16.79
N LYS A 8 -21.86 7.06 -16.02
CA LYS A 8 -20.46 6.85 -16.48
C LYS A 8 -19.57 6.21 -15.41
N PRO A 9 -19.97 5.08 -14.78
CA PRO A 9 -19.25 4.48 -13.65
C PRO A 9 -17.77 4.21 -13.93
N GLY A 10 -17.43 3.73 -15.14
CA GLY A 10 -16.04 3.45 -15.51
C GLY A 10 -15.16 4.72 -15.63
N ILE A 11 -15.72 5.82 -16.13
CA ILE A 11 -15.00 7.10 -16.23
C ILE A 11 -14.84 7.72 -14.85
N SER A 12 -15.90 7.68 -14.04
CA SER A 12 -15.89 8.17 -12.65
C SER A 12 -14.85 7.43 -11.82
N ASN A 13 -14.76 6.11 -11.94
CA ASN A 13 -13.73 5.33 -11.25
C ASN A 13 -12.31 5.75 -11.66
N LEU A 14 -12.05 5.91 -12.96
CA LEU A 14 -10.73 6.33 -13.44
C LEU A 14 -10.39 7.77 -13.00
N LEU A 15 -11.37 8.68 -12.97
CA LEU A 15 -11.18 10.03 -12.41
C LEU A 15 -10.86 9.98 -10.92
N THR A 16 -11.54 9.13 -10.15
CA THR A 16 -11.25 8.92 -8.72
C THR A 16 -9.83 8.39 -8.51
N ILE A 17 -9.41 7.37 -9.28
CA ILE A 17 -8.05 6.83 -9.22
C ILE A 17 -7.03 7.93 -9.54
N HIS A 18 -7.21 8.63 -10.66
CA HIS A 18 -6.29 9.69 -11.07
C HIS A 18 -6.22 10.79 -10.00
N SER A 19 -7.36 11.25 -9.50
CA SER A 19 -7.44 12.30 -8.47
C SER A 19 -6.71 11.88 -7.20
N SER A 20 -6.93 10.64 -6.74
CA SER A 20 -6.33 10.11 -5.51
C SER A 20 -4.81 10.00 -5.59
N LEU A 21 -4.27 9.65 -6.76
CA LEU A 21 -2.83 9.43 -6.94
C LEU A 21 -2.06 10.69 -7.34
N SER A 22 -2.69 11.58 -8.11
CA SER A 22 -2.06 12.84 -8.54
C SER A 22 -2.28 14.00 -7.56
N GLY A 23 -3.23 13.88 -6.63
CA GLY A 23 -3.66 14.97 -5.74
C GLY A 23 -4.49 16.06 -6.43
N ARG A 24 -4.77 15.93 -7.73
CA ARG A 24 -5.57 16.89 -8.50
C ARG A 24 -7.06 16.66 -8.24
N SER A 25 -7.84 17.73 -8.16
CA SER A 25 -9.29 17.61 -7.98
C SER A 25 -9.97 17.04 -9.24
N ILE A 26 -11.08 16.32 -9.05
CA ILE A 26 -11.88 15.78 -10.17
C ILE A 26 -12.29 16.89 -11.14
N SER A 27 -12.72 18.06 -10.63
CA SER A 27 -13.11 19.19 -11.47
C SER A 27 -11.97 19.72 -12.35
N ALA A 28 -10.73 19.74 -11.83
CA ALA A 28 -9.56 20.14 -12.62
C ALA A 28 -9.26 19.12 -13.74
N LEU A 29 -9.41 17.82 -13.44
CA LEU A 29 -9.23 16.75 -14.41
C LEU A 29 -10.32 16.79 -15.48
N GLU A 30 -11.60 16.96 -15.11
CA GLU A 30 -12.69 17.12 -16.07
C GLU A 30 -12.42 18.26 -17.05
N SER A 31 -11.92 19.39 -16.55
CA SER A 31 -11.57 20.57 -17.35
C SER A 31 -10.41 20.31 -18.31
N GLU A 32 -9.37 19.61 -17.85
CA GLU A 32 -8.21 19.23 -18.67
C GLU A 32 -8.54 18.24 -19.79
N PHE A 33 -9.49 17.35 -19.55
CA PHE A 33 -9.93 16.34 -20.51
C PHE A 33 -11.19 16.78 -21.30
N VAL A 34 -11.51 18.07 -21.32
CA VAL A 34 -12.47 18.64 -22.28
C VAL A 34 -11.86 18.55 -23.69
N GLY A 35 -12.62 18.01 -24.65
CA GLY A 35 -12.17 17.87 -26.04
C GLY A 35 -11.14 16.77 -26.30
N LYS A 36 -10.54 16.17 -25.26
CA LYS A 36 -9.64 15.00 -25.38
C LYS A 36 -10.41 13.69 -25.56
N GLY A 37 -9.78 12.71 -26.20
CA GLY A 37 -10.35 11.37 -26.38
C GLY A 37 -10.25 10.49 -25.11
N TYR A 38 -11.04 9.42 -25.05
CA TYR A 38 -10.93 8.44 -23.95
C TYR A 38 -9.62 7.65 -23.96
N GLY A 39 -8.94 7.56 -25.11
CA GLY A 39 -7.60 6.97 -25.21
C GLY A 39 -6.58 7.77 -24.41
N ASP A 40 -6.48 9.08 -24.69
CA ASP A 40 -5.56 10.00 -23.99
C ASP A 40 -5.80 9.98 -22.48
N PHE A 41 -7.07 10.04 -22.07
CA PHE A 41 -7.45 9.96 -20.66
C PHE A 41 -6.95 8.67 -19.99
N LYS A 42 -7.16 7.51 -20.63
CA LYS A 42 -6.71 6.23 -20.06
C LYS A 42 -5.18 6.13 -20.01
N SER A 43 -4.49 6.64 -21.02
CA SER A 43 -3.02 6.68 -21.04
C SER A 43 -2.47 7.50 -19.88
N GLU A 44 -3.04 8.68 -19.64
CA GLU A 44 -2.59 9.55 -18.54
C GLU A 44 -2.91 8.93 -17.16
N VAL A 45 -4.07 8.29 -17.00
CA VAL A 45 -4.38 7.52 -15.77
C VAL A 45 -3.35 6.40 -15.57
N ALA A 46 -2.98 5.66 -16.62
CA ALA A 46 -1.98 4.60 -16.54
C ALA A 46 -0.61 5.14 -16.12
N GLU A 47 -0.18 6.26 -16.70
CA GLU A 47 1.08 6.92 -16.37
C GLU A 47 1.12 7.37 -14.90
N VAL A 48 0.04 7.98 -14.40
CA VAL A 48 -0.07 8.39 -12.99
C VAL A 48 0.02 7.18 -12.07
N VAL A 49 -0.69 6.09 -12.37
CA VAL A 49 -0.66 4.85 -11.58
C VAL A 49 0.76 4.26 -11.56
N THR A 50 1.38 4.09 -12.72
CA THR A 50 2.72 3.52 -12.82
C THR A 50 3.76 4.37 -12.10
N SER A 51 3.73 5.69 -12.30
CA SER A 51 4.66 6.62 -11.68
C SER A 51 4.51 6.64 -10.15
N TYR A 52 3.28 6.62 -9.64
CA TYR A 52 3.01 6.62 -8.21
C TYR A 52 3.56 5.34 -7.53
N PHE A 53 3.41 4.17 -8.16
CA PHE A 53 3.85 2.90 -7.58
C PHE A 53 5.30 2.52 -7.90
N GLU A 54 5.99 3.24 -8.80
CA GLU A 54 7.37 2.96 -9.16
C GLU A 54 8.34 2.88 -7.96
N PRO A 55 8.28 3.79 -6.96
CA PRO A 55 9.18 3.73 -5.80
C PRO A 55 8.93 2.49 -4.95
N VAL A 56 7.67 2.09 -4.76
CA VAL A 56 7.30 0.90 -4.00
C VAL A 56 7.79 -0.36 -4.72
N ARG A 57 7.58 -0.44 -6.04
CA ARG A 57 8.06 -1.57 -6.86
C ARG A 57 9.58 -1.66 -6.79
N SER A 58 10.28 -0.55 -6.97
CA SER A 58 11.74 -0.49 -6.94
C SER A 58 12.29 -0.94 -5.59
N LYS A 59 11.74 -0.43 -4.49
CA LYS A 59 12.18 -0.83 -3.15
C LYS A 59 11.88 -2.30 -2.85
N THR A 60 10.75 -2.80 -3.33
CA THR A 60 10.41 -4.23 -3.19
C THR A 60 11.43 -5.10 -3.90
N MET A 61 11.80 -4.76 -5.14
CA MET A 61 12.79 -5.51 -5.91
C MET A 61 14.19 -5.43 -5.29
N GLU A 62 14.58 -4.27 -4.76
CA GLU A 62 15.83 -4.10 -4.01
C GLU A 62 15.89 -5.03 -2.79
N LEU A 63 14.82 -5.08 -1.98
CA LEU A 63 14.76 -5.94 -0.80
C LEU A 63 14.75 -7.44 -1.15
N LEU A 64 14.08 -7.82 -2.24
CA LEU A 64 14.06 -9.21 -2.70
C LEU A 64 15.41 -9.66 -3.30
N ALA A 65 16.19 -8.73 -3.86
CA ALA A 65 17.50 -9.03 -4.41
C ALA A 65 18.57 -9.26 -3.32
N ASP A 66 18.37 -8.74 -2.10
CA ASP A 66 19.25 -8.95 -0.95
C ASP A 66 18.54 -9.76 0.15
N GLU A 67 18.49 -11.07 -0.06
CA GLU A 67 17.94 -12.04 0.89
C GLU A 67 18.58 -11.94 2.28
N SER A 68 19.89 -11.64 2.34
CA SER A 68 20.62 -11.58 3.60
C SER A 68 20.16 -10.42 4.49
N SER A 69 19.97 -9.24 3.89
CA SER A 69 19.40 -8.08 4.59
C SER A 69 17.95 -8.32 4.98
N LEU A 70 17.17 -8.99 4.13
CA LEU A 70 15.79 -9.33 4.45
C LEU A 70 15.70 -10.26 5.68
N LEU A 71 16.52 -11.31 5.72
CA LEU A 71 16.60 -12.22 6.87
C LEU A 71 17.03 -11.50 8.15
N ARG A 72 17.95 -10.53 8.07
CA ARG A 72 18.33 -9.71 9.21
C ARG A 72 17.15 -8.89 9.74
N ILE A 73 16.41 -8.20 8.86
CA ILE A 73 15.22 -7.41 9.24
C ILE A 73 14.17 -8.31 9.91
N LEU A 74 13.92 -9.50 9.34
CA LEU A 74 12.97 -10.47 9.90
C LEU A 74 13.40 -10.96 11.29
N ASN A 75 14.70 -11.27 11.47
CA ASN A 75 15.23 -11.69 12.76
C ASN A 75 15.08 -10.59 13.82
N GLU A 76 15.44 -9.34 13.50
CA GLU A 76 15.27 -8.19 14.40
C GLU A 76 13.80 -7.97 14.78
N GLY A 77 12.89 -8.04 13.80
CA GLY A 77 11.45 -7.95 14.03
C GLY A 77 10.94 -9.07 14.92
N SER A 78 11.42 -10.31 14.70
CA SER A 78 11.05 -11.48 15.50
C SER A 78 11.51 -11.35 16.96
N GLN A 79 12.70 -10.78 17.20
CA GLN A 79 13.20 -10.58 18.55
C GLN A 79 12.34 -9.54 19.29
N LYS A 80 12.05 -8.40 18.66
CA LYS A 80 11.15 -7.38 19.23
C LYS A 80 9.77 -7.93 19.54
N ALA A 81 9.21 -8.73 18.62
CA ALA A 81 7.91 -9.36 18.83
C ALA A 81 7.94 -10.38 19.99
N ARG A 82 9.00 -11.19 20.09
CA ARG A 82 9.20 -12.13 21.20
C ARG A 82 9.31 -11.42 22.54
N ASP A 83 10.05 -10.32 22.60
CA ASP A 83 10.21 -9.56 23.84
C ASP A 83 8.86 -9.10 24.37
N VAL A 84 8.01 -8.52 23.51
CA VAL A 84 6.65 -8.09 23.87
C VAL A 84 5.75 -9.28 24.22
N ALA A 85 5.73 -10.31 23.37
CA ALA A 85 4.85 -11.46 23.55
C ALA A 85 5.20 -12.30 24.80
N SER A 86 6.49 -12.33 25.17
CA SER A 86 6.98 -13.11 26.32
C SER A 86 6.35 -12.66 27.63
N VAL A 87 6.07 -11.36 27.79
CA VAL A 87 5.42 -10.81 28.99
C VAL A 87 4.00 -11.34 29.13
N THR A 88 3.21 -11.27 28.05
CA THR A 88 1.84 -11.79 28.04
C THR A 88 1.82 -13.30 28.29
N LEU A 89 2.73 -14.03 27.64
CA LEU A 89 2.83 -15.48 27.81
C LEU A 89 3.19 -15.85 29.26
N GLN A 90 4.16 -15.15 29.86
CA GLN A 90 4.57 -15.37 31.24
C GLN A 90 3.41 -15.10 32.21
N ASN A 91 2.70 -13.99 32.07
CA ASN A 91 1.54 -13.66 32.91
C ASN A 91 0.45 -14.73 32.80
N THR A 92 0.19 -15.21 31.58
CA THR A 92 -0.78 -16.27 31.32
C THR A 92 -0.35 -17.58 31.97
N TYR A 93 0.92 -17.95 31.84
CA TYR A 93 1.46 -19.17 32.45
C TYR A 93 1.42 -19.12 33.98
N SER A 94 1.79 -17.98 34.57
CA SER A 94 1.68 -17.77 36.02
C SER A 94 0.23 -17.85 36.51
N ALA A 95 -0.72 -17.26 35.79
CA ALA A 95 -2.14 -17.33 36.13
C ALA A 95 -2.70 -18.77 36.06
N LEU A 96 -2.19 -19.60 35.15
CA LEU A 96 -2.54 -21.02 35.02
C LEU A 96 -1.78 -21.93 36.02
N GLY A 97 -0.84 -21.39 36.80
CA GLY A 97 -0.01 -22.17 37.71
C GLY A 97 1.04 -23.04 37.02
N LEU A 98 1.40 -22.74 35.77
CA LEU A 98 2.43 -23.47 35.04
C LEU A 98 3.82 -23.09 35.57
N VAL A 99 4.69 -24.09 35.77
CA VAL A 99 6.07 -23.87 36.19
C VAL A 99 6.84 -23.19 35.04
N PRO A 100 7.51 -22.05 35.27
CA PRO A 100 8.30 -21.40 34.23
C PRO A 100 9.36 -22.36 33.70
N LYS A 101 9.56 -22.37 32.37
CA LYS A 101 10.66 -23.11 31.76
C LYS A 101 11.97 -22.49 32.28
N ASN A 102 12.76 -23.25 33.04
CA ASN A 102 14.05 -22.80 33.58
C ASN A 102 14.90 -22.18 32.46
N LYS A 103 15.52 -21.03 32.75
CA LYS A 103 16.53 -20.40 31.90
C LYS A 103 17.79 -21.25 31.85
#